data_AF-A0A2W6AM41-F1
#
_entry.id   AF-A0A2W6AM41-F1
#
_cell.length_a   1.000
_cell.length_b   1.000
_cell.length_c   1.000
_cell.angle_alpha   90.00
_cell.angle_beta   90.00
_cell.angle_gamma   90.00
#
_symmetry.space_group_name_H-M   'P 1'
#
loop_
_entity.id
_entity.type
_entity.pdbx_description
1 polymer ?
#
loop_
_entity_poly.entity_id
_entity_poly.type
_entity_poly.pdbx_seq_one_letter_code
_entity_poly.pdbx_strand_id
1 'polypeptide(L)'
;MLNRLNNRRGAFTLVEIMIVVAIIALLAAIAVPGFLRARKRSQASRILNDLRMIDAAVDQYAIETNRTTGATVNTADWTAYLKKGTSLYTKGTSILGNGYGVQAVDTIPVVPPADYTVLSDVAGLGFWSPYGP
;
A
#
# COMPACT_ATOMS: atom_id res chain seq x y z
N MET A 1 -51.06 -5.91 -47.33
CA MET A 1 -50.49 -4.56 -47.12
C MET A 1 -49.66 -4.59 -45.84
N LEU A 2 -48.32 -4.58 -45.91
CA LEU A 2 -47.44 -4.55 -44.75
C LEU A 2 -46.64 -3.25 -44.77
N ASN A 3 -47.08 -2.29 -43.96
CA ASN A 3 -46.47 -0.98 -43.84
C ASN A 3 -45.21 -1.10 -42.96
N ARG A 4 -44.02 -1.07 -43.56
CA ARG A 4 -42.75 -1.03 -42.82
C ARG A 4 -42.54 0.39 -42.29
N LEU A 5 -42.84 0.61 -41.01
CA LEU A 5 -42.39 1.78 -40.29
C LEU A 5 -40.87 1.71 -40.18
N ASN A 6 -40.18 2.54 -40.96
CA ASN A 6 -38.74 2.65 -41.02
C ASN A 6 -38.23 3.20 -39.68
N ASN A 7 -37.84 2.29 -38.78
CA ASN A 7 -37.31 2.64 -37.48
C ASN A 7 -35.89 3.19 -37.68
N ARG A 8 -35.76 4.51 -37.86
CA ARG A 8 -34.48 5.22 -37.91
C ARG A 8 -33.78 5.05 -36.56
N ARG A 9 -33.03 3.95 -36.42
CA ARG A 9 -32.07 3.80 -35.32
C ARG A 9 -31.02 4.89 -35.53
N GLY A 10 -31.04 5.91 -34.67
CA GLY A 10 -30.05 6.98 -34.68
C GLY A 10 -28.66 6.36 -34.54
N ALA A 11 -27.80 6.60 -35.53
CA ALA A 11 -26.38 6.28 -35.43
C ALA A 11 -25.68 7.45 -34.71
N PHE A 12 -24.77 7.15 -33.79
CA PHE A 12 -23.92 8.15 -33.15
C PHE A 12 -23.10 8.90 -34.19
N THR A 13 -23.05 10.23 -34.07
CA THR A 13 -22.18 11.06 -34.90
C THR A 13 -20.74 11.02 -34.39
N LEU A 14 -19.77 11.20 -35.29
CA LEU A 14 -18.37 11.33 -34.89
C LEU A 14 -18.14 12.50 -33.94
N VAL A 15 -18.87 13.61 -34.15
CA VAL A 15 -18.77 14.82 -33.32
C VAL A 15 -19.22 14.56 -31.89
N GLU A 16 -20.31 13.80 -31.68
CA GLU A 16 -20.77 13.43 -30.33
C GLU A 16 -19.72 12.62 -29.58
N ILE A 17 -19.09 11.64 -30.23
CA ILE A 17 -18.03 10.84 -29.60
C ILE A 17 -16.80 11.69 -29.31
N MET A 18 -16.42 12.62 -30.19
CA MET A 18 -15.27 13.51 -29.97
C MET A 18 -15.45 14.39 -28.72
N ILE A 19 -16.61 15.02 -28.56
CA ILE A 19 -16.89 15.88 -27.40
C ILE A 19 -16.89 15.05 -26.11
N VAL A 20 -17.48 13.86 -26.12
CA VAL A 20 -17.51 12.98 -24.95
C VAL A 20 -16.10 12.58 -24.51
N VAL A 21 -15.25 12.15 -25.45
CA VAL A 21 -13.86 11.78 -25.12
C VAL A 21 -13.05 12.99 -24.66
N ALA A 22 -13.29 14.18 -25.22
CA ALA A 22 -12.63 15.41 -24.78
C ALA A 22 -12.96 15.76 -23.32
N ILE A 23 -14.23 15.63 -22.92
CA ILE A 23 -14.65 15.88 -21.53
C ILE A 23 -14.06 14.81 -20.59
N ILE A 24 -14.10 13.53 -20.98
CA ILE A 24 -13.51 12.45 -20.17
C ILE A 24 -12.00 12.68 -19.97
N ALA A 25 -11.28 13.09 -21.02
CA ALA A 25 -9.85 13.37 -20.96
C ALA A 25 -9.54 14.54 -20.00
N LEU A 26 -10.34 15.61 -20.04
CA LEU A 26 -10.20 16.74 -19.13
C LEU A 26 -10.41 16.32 -17.66
N LEU A 27 -11.47 15.54 -17.39
CA LEU A 27 -11.74 15.05 -16.04
C LEU A 27 -10.64 14.11 -15.55
N ALA A 28 -10.16 13.21 -16.41
CA ALA A 28 -9.07 12.29 -16.07
C ALA A 28 -7.76 13.04 -15.76
N ALA A 29 -7.44 14.10 -16.50
CA ALA A 29 -6.23 14.90 -16.27
C ALA A 29 -6.16 15.51 -14.86
N ILE A 30 -7.31 15.89 -14.29
CA ILE A 30 -7.39 16.44 -12.93
C ILE A 30 -7.48 15.31 -11.89
N ALA A 31 -8.25 14.26 -12.17
CA ALA A 31 -8.53 13.19 -11.20
C ALA A 31 -7.34 12.23 -10.97
N VAL A 32 -6.63 11.84 -12.04
CA VAL A 32 -5.54 10.85 -11.98
C VAL A 32 -4.42 11.23 -11.00
N PRO A 33 -3.81 12.44 -11.03
CA PRO A 33 -2.74 12.78 -10.09
C PRO A 33 -3.20 12.77 -8.63
N GLY A 34 -4.44 13.21 -8.36
CA GLY A 34 -5.04 13.16 -7.03
C GLY A 34 -5.23 11.71 -6.55
N PHE A 35 -5.73 10.83 -7.41
CA PHE A 35 -5.89 9.41 -7.11
C PHE A 35 -4.56 8.71 -6.82
N LEU A 36 -3.52 9.00 -7.60
CA LEU A 36 -2.18 8.43 -7.39
C LEU A 36 -1.60 8.82 -6.02
N ARG A 37 -1.74 10.10 -5.62
CA ARG A 37 -1.32 10.56 -4.29
C ARG A 37 -2.12 9.91 -3.17
N ALA A 38 -3.44 9.78 -3.33
CA ALA A 38 -4.29 9.10 -2.35
C ALA A 38 -3.90 7.63 -2.17
N ARG A 39 -3.59 6.94 -3.28
CA ARG A 39 -3.08 5.56 -3.26
C ARG A 39 -1.76 5.45 -2.50
N LYS A 40 -0.79 6.33 -2.77
CA LYS A 40 0.48 6.35 -2.03
C LYS A 40 0.27 6.58 -0.53
N ARG A 41 -0.64 7.48 -0.15
CA ARG A 41 -0.95 7.73 1.27
C ARG A 41 -1.56 6.50 1.95
N SER A 42 -2.43 5.77 1.25
CA SER A 42 -2.96 4.49 1.73
C SER A 42 -1.85 3.42 1.91
N GLN A 43 -0.89 3.37 0.98
CA GLN A 43 0.27 2.50 1.10
C GLN A 43 1.13 2.87 2.33
N ALA A 44 1.38 4.16 2.57
CA ALA A 44 2.10 4.62 3.75
C ALA A 44 1.40 4.21 5.06
N SER A 45 0.07 4.39 5.14
CA SER A 45 -0.71 3.93 6.31
C SER A 45 -0.67 2.42 6.51
N ARG A 46 -0.61 1.65 5.42
CA ARG A 46 -0.45 0.19 5.51
C ARG A 46 0.92 -0.19 6.06
N ILE A 47 2.00 0.40 5.56
CA ILE A 47 3.36 0.15 6.05
C ILE A 47 3.49 0.53 7.53
N LEU A 48 2.91 1.65 7.95
CA LEU A 48 2.88 2.02 9.37
C LEU A 48 2.18 0.98 10.25
N ASN A 49 1.08 0.39 9.77
CA ASN A 49 0.41 -0.69 10.48
C ASN A 49 1.24 -1.99 10.46
N ASP A 50 1.91 -2.30 9.35
CA ASP A 50 2.82 -3.44 9.27
C ASP A 50 3.93 -3.32 10.32
N LEU A 51 4.53 -2.13 10.51
CA LEU A 51 5.56 -1.88 11.53
C LEU A 51 5.05 -2.13 12.95
N ARG A 52 3.83 -1.67 13.27
CA ARG A 52 3.18 -1.96 14.56
C ARG A 52 2.92 -3.45 14.78
N MET A 53 2.56 -4.17 13.72
CA MET A 53 2.36 -5.61 13.79
C MET A 53 3.69 -6.36 14.00
N ILE A 54 4.77 -5.87 13.38
CA ILE A 54 6.12 -6.42 13.56
C ILE A 54 6.59 -6.20 15.00
N ASP A 55 6.41 -5.00 15.54
CA ASP A 55 6.74 -4.64 16.92
C ASP A 55 6.11 -5.64 17.91
N ALA A 56 4.78 -5.82 17.82
CA ALA A 56 4.05 -6.78 18.65
C ALA A 56 4.47 -8.24 18.42
N ALA A 57 4.82 -8.62 17.18
CA ALA A 57 5.28 -9.97 16.86
C ALA A 57 6.67 -10.28 17.44
N VAL A 58 7.56 -9.28 17.44
CA VAL A 58 8.90 -9.38 18.06
C VAL A 58 8.78 -9.52 19.56
N ASP A 59 7.91 -8.73 20.21
CA ASP A 59 7.64 -8.84 21.65
C ASP A 59 7.09 -10.22 22.03
N GLN A 60 6.14 -10.73 21.24
CA GLN A 60 5.57 -12.06 21.47
C GLN A 60 6.62 -13.17 21.33
N TYR A 61 7.47 -13.09 20.30
CA TYR A 61 8.58 -14.02 20.14
C TYR A 61 9.56 -13.96 21.31
N ALA A 62 9.90 -12.75 21.79
CA ALA A 62 10.83 -12.56 22.89
C ALA A 62 10.32 -13.20 24.19
N ILE A 63 9.02 -13.03 24.47
CA ILE A 63 8.34 -13.63 25.63
C ILE A 63 8.36 -15.16 25.55
N GLU A 64 8.01 -15.74 24.40
CA GLU A 64 7.95 -17.20 24.26
C GLU A 64 9.34 -17.86 24.31
N THR A 65 10.36 -17.20 23.75
CA THR A 65 11.71 -17.76 23.64
C THR A 65 12.68 -17.27 24.72
N ASN A 66 12.18 -16.54 25.73
CA ASN A 66 12.95 -15.95 26.83
C ASN A 66 14.17 -15.15 26.35
N ARG A 67 14.00 -14.35 25.29
CA ARG A 67 15.08 -13.53 24.73
C ARG A 67 15.23 -12.23 25.50
N THR A 68 16.48 -11.79 25.62
CA THR A 68 16.82 -10.51 26.24
C THR A 68 16.77 -9.39 25.22
N THR A 69 16.66 -8.15 25.71
CA THR A 69 16.82 -6.91 24.94
C THR A 69 18.04 -6.98 24.01
N GLY A 70 17.87 -6.54 22.76
CA GLY A 70 18.92 -6.53 21.75
C GLY A 70 19.19 -7.88 21.07
N ALA A 71 18.50 -8.95 21.47
CA ALA A 71 18.61 -10.23 20.78
C ALA A 71 18.06 -10.12 19.35
N THR A 72 18.81 -10.67 18.41
CA THR A 72 18.44 -10.70 16.98
C THR A 72 17.25 -11.64 16.75
N VAL A 73 16.25 -11.16 16.01
CA VAL A 73 15.04 -11.89 15.62
C VAL A 73 15.00 -11.98 14.10
N ASN A 74 15.16 -13.20 13.55
CA ASN A 74 15.18 -13.38 12.10
C ASN A 74 13.80 -13.14 11.50
N THR A 75 13.77 -12.89 10.20
CA THR A 75 12.51 -12.70 9.45
C THR A 75 11.55 -13.87 9.62
N ALA A 76 12.05 -15.10 9.57
CA ALA A 76 11.23 -16.31 9.77
C ALA A 76 10.61 -16.41 11.18
N ASP A 77 11.29 -15.87 12.18
CA ASP A 77 10.88 -15.99 13.59
C ASP A 77 9.72 -15.05 13.90
N TRP A 78 9.85 -13.74 13.60
CA TRP A 78 8.76 -12.79 13.85
C TRP A 78 7.59 -12.96 12.88
N THR A 79 7.83 -13.40 11.64
CA THR A 79 6.72 -13.63 10.69
C THR A 79 5.81 -14.77 11.11
N ALA A 80 6.29 -15.74 11.89
CA ALA A 80 5.49 -16.85 12.39
C ALA A 80 4.33 -16.41 13.30
N TYR A 81 4.48 -15.26 13.97
CA TYR A 81 3.48 -14.67 14.87
C TYR A 81 2.45 -13.80 14.14
N LEU A 82 2.61 -13.61 12.83
CA LEU A 82 1.66 -12.85 12.02
C LEU A 82 0.56 -13.75 11.45
N LYS A 83 -0.57 -13.11 11.12
CA LYS A 83 -1.70 -13.81 10.50
C LYS A 83 -1.28 -14.48 9.18
N LYS A 84 -1.50 -15.80 9.11
CA LYS A 84 -1.28 -16.60 7.89
C LYS A 84 -2.08 -16.05 6.71
N GLY A 85 -1.47 -16.13 5.52
CA GLY A 85 -2.07 -15.63 4.26
C GLY A 85 -1.81 -14.15 3.96
N THR A 86 -1.06 -13.45 4.81
CA THR A 86 -0.59 -12.08 4.51
C THR A 86 0.76 -12.11 3.77
N SER A 87 1.03 -11.06 3.00
CA SER A 87 2.35 -10.85 2.36
C SER A 87 3.46 -10.73 3.41
N LEU A 88 3.15 -10.12 4.56
CA LEU A 88 4.05 -10.03 5.71
C LEU A 88 4.44 -11.40 6.24
N TYR A 89 3.46 -12.27 6.50
CA TYR A 89 3.72 -13.63 6.97
C TYR A 89 4.61 -14.42 6.01
N THR A 90 4.38 -14.29 4.71
CA THR A 90 5.03 -15.16 3.71
C THR A 90 6.44 -14.70 3.35
N LYS A 91 6.67 -13.38 3.29
CA LYS A 91 7.91 -12.81 2.74
C LYS A 91 8.60 -11.82 3.67
N GLY A 92 7.91 -11.31 4.69
CA GLY A 92 8.41 -10.21 5.53
C GLY A 92 8.65 -8.92 4.73
N THR A 93 7.89 -8.71 3.65
CA THR A 93 8.02 -7.56 2.75
C THR A 93 6.83 -6.61 2.85
N SER A 94 7.08 -5.32 2.70
CA SER A 94 6.07 -4.28 2.59
C SER A 94 5.21 -4.46 1.34
N ILE A 95 4.15 -3.67 1.23
CA ILE A 95 3.31 -3.61 0.01
C ILE A 95 4.07 -3.16 -1.24
N LEU A 96 5.23 -2.51 -1.07
CA LEU A 96 6.11 -2.08 -2.15
C LEU A 96 7.17 -3.13 -2.52
N GLY A 97 7.22 -4.25 -1.78
CA GLY A 97 8.12 -5.37 -2.05
C GLY A 97 9.48 -5.29 -1.35
N ASN A 98 9.74 -4.24 -0.58
CA ASN A 98 10.96 -4.12 0.20
C ASN A 98 10.85 -4.91 1.51
N GLY A 99 11.91 -5.63 1.89
CA GLY A 99 11.93 -6.41 3.12
C GLY A 99 12.10 -5.53 4.35
N TYR A 100 11.36 -5.82 5.44
CA TYR A 100 11.59 -5.21 6.75
C TYR A 100 12.87 -5.71 7.41
N GLY A 101 13.35 -6.89 7.01
CA GLY A 101 14.60 -7.46 7.49
C GLY A 101 14.55 -8.01 8.91
N VAL A 102 15.73 -8.25 9.44
CA VAL A 102 15.96 -8.77 10.79
C VAL A 102 15.64 -7.67 11.81
N GLN A 103 14.99 -8.04 12.89
CA GLN A 103 14.63 -7.13 13.98
C GLN A 103 15.46 -7.44 15.24
N ALA A 104 15.37 -6.58 16.24
CA ALA A 104 15.94 -6.82 17.56
C ALA A 104 14.91 -6.58 18.65
N VAL A 105 14.97 -7.39 19.72
CA VAL A 105 14.08 -7.26 20.88
C VAL A 105 14.25 -5.89 21.53
N ASP A 106 13.15 -5.25 21.92
CA ASP A 106 13.07 -3.90 22.49
C ASP A 106 13.69 -2.79 21.60
N THR A 107 13.82 -3.05 20.29
CA THR A 107 14.24 -2.05 19.31
C THR A 107 13.08 -1.77 18.36
N ILE A 108 12.70 -0.50 18.26
CA ILE A 108 11.59 -0.07 17.40
C ILE A 108 11.92 -0.44 15.94
N PRO A 109 11.03 -1.16 15.23
CA PRO A 109 11.23 -1.48 13.82
C PRO A 109 11.19 -0.20 12.98
N VAL A 110 12.07 -0.07 12.01
CA VAL A 110 12.11 1.13 11.14
C VAL A 110 11.54 0.84 9.76
N VAL A 111 10.94 1.86 9.16
CA VAL A 111 10.51 1.78 7.77
C VAL A 111 11.71 1.49 6.84
N PRO A 112 11.59 0.58 5.87
CA PRO A 112 12.65 0.36 4.88
C PRO A 112 13.00 1.68 4.16
N PRO A 113 14.29 2.04 4.02
CA PRO A 113 14.69 3.32 3.42
C PRO A 113 14.13 3.51 2.00
N ALA A 114 14.07 2.45 1.21
CA ALA A 114 13.48 2.47 -0.13
C ALA A 114 11.99 2.86 -0.11
N ASP A 115 11.21 2.34 0.85
CA ASP A 115 9.78 2.67 0.99
C ASP A 115 9.59 4.12 1.41
N TYR A 116 10.40 4.58 2.35
CA TYR A 116 10.39 5.97 2.79
C TYR A 116 10.64 6.93 1.62
N THR A 117 11.65 6.66 0.79
CA THR A 117 11.97 7.54 -0.37
C THR A 117 10.84 7.62 -1.40
N VAL A 118 10.07 6.55 -1.58
CA VAL A 118 8.94 6.52 -2.55
C VAL A 118 7.72 7.28 -2.03
N LEU A 119 7.56 7.34 -0.71
CA LEU A 119 6.36 7.83 -0.02
C LEU A 119 6.57 9.16 0.72
N SER A 120 7.80 9.67 0.78
CA SER A 120 8.12 10.93 1.46
C SER A 120 7.40 12.14 0.86
N ASP A 121 6.91 12.03 -0.38
CA ASP A 121 6.10 13.06 -1.05
C ASP A 121 4.67 13.19 -0.48
N VAL A 122 4.13 12.12 0.12
CA VAL A 122 2.77 12.08 0.68
C VAL A 122 2.72 11.86 2.19
N ALA A 123 3.82 11.40 2.80
CA ALA A 123 3.95 11.09 4.22
C ALA A 123 5.23 11.73 4.78
N GLY A 124 5.07 12.85 5.49
CA GLY A 124 6.18 13.59 6.09
C GLY A 124 6.75 12.95 7.35
N LEU A 125 7.79 13.55 7.92
CA LEU A 125 8.55 13.00 9.06
C LEU A 125 7.68 12.67 10.29
N GLY A 126 6.73 13.52 10.64
CA GLY A 126 5.84 13.28 11.77
C GLY A 126 4.88 12.09 11.59
N PHE A 127 4.61 11.68 10.35
CA PHE A 127 3.74 10.54 10.07
C PHE A 127 4.38 9.21 10.48
N TRP A 128 5.70 9.11 10.31
CA TRP A 128 6.43 7.86 10.54
C TRP A 128 6.81 7.65 12.00
N SER A 129 6.75 8.68 12.84
CA SER A 129 7.09 8.56 14.26
C SER A 129 6.24 7.50 14.99
N PRO A 130 6.84 6.61 15.81
CA PRO A 130 8.27 6.50 16.13
C PRO A 130 9.10 5.66 15.13
N TYR A 131 8.45 5.01 14.16
CA TYR A 131 9.03 4.08 13.19
C TYR A 131 9.71 4.76 11.96
N GLY A 132 10.17 6.00 12.13
CA GLY A 132 10.87 6.74 11.07
C GLY A 132 12.24 6.13 10.73
N PRO A 133 12.84 6.52 9.60
CA PRO A 133 14.24 6.22 9.33
C PRO A 133 15.18 6.87 10.35
#